data_AF-A0A8S8XEQ2-F1
#
_entry.id   AF-A0A8S8XEQ2-F1
#
_cell.length_a   1.000
_cell.length_b   1.000
_cell.length_c   1.000
_cell.angle_alpha   90.00
_cell.angle_beta   90.00
_cell.angle_gamma   90.00
#
_symmetry.space_group_name_H-M   'P 1'
#
loop_
_entity.id
_entity.type
_entity.pdbx_description
1 polymer ?
#
loop_
_entity_poly.entity_id
_entity_poly.type
_entity_poly.pdbx_seq_one_letter_code
_entity_poly.pdbx_strand_id
1 'polypeptide(L)' 'MKGWVIDAQLGDDGITMDVWIFVKGSGVQHLLIPWCATIHIHSDNSRLQNLASWLEYPEVRALRYRNYALYSAAFIA' A
#
# COMPACT_ATOMS: atom_id res chain seq x y z
N MET A 1 -17.39 11.27 4.20
CA MET A 1 -18.26 10.34 3.45
C MET A 1 -18.43 9.08 4.30
N LYS A 2 -19.67 8.59 4.49
CA LYS A 2 -19.94 7.37 5.28
C LYS A 2 -20.41 6.27 4.32
N GLY A 3 -19.63 5.21 4.20
CA GLY A 3 -19.88 4.07 3.33
C GLY A 3 -19.04 2.88 3.74
N TRP A 4 -19.16 1.77 3.02
CA TRP A 4 -18.38 0.56 3.26
C TRP A 4 -17.42 0.35 2.11
N VAL A 5 -16.15 0.10 2.41
CA VAL A 5 -15.18 -0.36 1.40
C VAL A 5 -15.57 -1.77 1.01
N ILE A 6 -15.69 -1.99 -0.30
CA ILE A 6 -15.95 -3.31 -0.89
C ILE A 6 -14.62 -3.94 -1.30
N ASP A 7 -13.79 -3.16 -1.99
CA ASP A 7 -12.51 -3.60 -2.51
C ASP A 7 -11.53 -2.43 -2.65
N ALA A 8 -10.24 -2.73 -2.62
CA ALA A 8 -9.17 -1.76 -2.86
C ALA A 8 -7.99 -2.44 -3.56
N GLN A 9 -7.51 -1.83 -4.63
CA GLN A 9 -6.40 -2.33 -5.44
C GLN A 9 -5.37 -1.24 -5.67
N LEU A 10 -4.09 -1.61 -5.66
CA LEU A 10 -3.00 -0.73 -6.05
C LEU A 10 -3.16 -0.38 -7.54
N GLY A 11 -3.22 0.91 -7.85
CA GLY A 11 -3.29 1.39 -9.23
C GLY A 11 -2.01 1.05 -9.99
N ASP A 12 -2.12 0.98 -11.32
CA ASP A 12 -0.99 0.60 -12.20
C ASP A 12 0.19 1.57 -12.11
N ASP A 13 -0.04 2.79 -11.64
CA ASP A 13 1.01 3.80 -11.40
C ASP A 13 1.82 3.58 -10.11
N GLY A 14 1.38 2.65 -9.24
CA GLY A 14 2.02 2.34 -7.97
C GLY A 14 1.96 3.45 -6.92
N ILE A 15 1.31 4.58 -7.22
CA ILE A 15 1.19 5.78 -6.37
C ILE A 15 -0.26 6.16 -6.10
N THR A 16 -1.20 5.41 -6.63
CA THR A 16 -2.63 5.52 -6.36
C THR A 16 -3.20 4.17 -5.92
N MET A 17 -4.33 4.23 -5.22
CA MET A 17 -5.14 3.08 -4.87
C MET A 17 -6.55 3.33 -5.42
N ASP A 18 -7.02 2.40 -6.25
CA ASP A 18 -8.39 2.32 -6.70
C ASP A 18 -9.24 1.72 -5.57
N VAL A 19 -10.23 2.45 -5.09
CA VAL A 19 -11.07 2.03 -3.96
C VAL A 19 -12.53 2.05 -4.36
N TRP A 20 -13.19 0.91 -4.25
CA TRP A 20 -14.63 0.77 -4.45
C TRP A 20 -15.35 0.85 -3.12
N ILE A 21 -16.26 1.81 -3.02
CA ILE A 21 -17.07 2.03 -1.82
C ILE A 21 -18.55 1.91 -2.15
N PHE A 22 -19.33 1.31 -1.26
CA PHE A 22 -20.78 1.39 -1.30
C PHE A 22 -21.27 2.55 -0.43
N VAL A 23 -22.01 3.47 -1.03
CA VAL A 23 -22.67 4.59 -0.35
C VAL A 23 -24.19 4.41 -0.44
N LYS A 24 -24.86 4.36 0.72
CA LYS A 24 -26.32 4.23 0.76
C LYS A 24 -26.98 5.37 -0.02
N GLY A 25 -27.81 5.02 -1.00
CA GLY A 25 -28.54 5.97 -1.86
C GLY A 25 -27.80 6.39 -3.13
N SER A 26 -26.49 6.20 -3.21
CA SER A 26 -25.70 6.50 -4.42
C SER A 26 -25.10 5.26 -5.07
N GLY A 27 -25.15 4.10 -4.40
CA GLY A 27 -24.63 2.84 -4.93
C GLY A 27 -23.11 2.72 -4.78
N VAL A 28 -22.49 1.92 -5.65
CA VAL A 28 -21.05 1.72 -5.68
C VAL A 28 -20.38 2.92 -6.36
N GLN A 29 -19.37 3.48 -5.71
CA GLN A 29 -18.52 4.54 -6.25
C GLN A 29 -17.08 4.08 -6.31
N HIS A 30 -16.36 4.59 -7.30
CA HIS A 30 -14.94 4.36 -7.49
C HIS A 30 -14.17 5.64 -7.12
N LEU A 31 -13.16 5.51 -6.25
CA LEU A 31 -12.30 6.60 -5.82
C LEU A 31 -10.84 6.29 -6.12
N LEU A 32 -10.13 7.29 -6.63
CA LEU A 32 -8.68 7.27 -6.73
C LEU A 32 -8.09 7.98 -5.51
N ILE A 33 -7.36 7.24 -4.67
CA ILE A 33 -6.74 7.76 -3.46
C ILE A 33 -5.23 7.76 -3.63
N PRO A 34 -4.52 8.86 -3.33
CA PRO A 34 -3.06 8.86 -3.31
C PRO A 34 -2.52 7.81 -2.34
N TRP A 35 -1.52 7.03 -2.78
CA TRP A 35 -0.94 5.93 -2.03
C TRP A 35 0.58 5.97 -2.03
N CYS A 36 1.18 5.55 -0.91
CA CYS A 36 2.63 5.38 -0.79
C CYS A 36 2.95 4.27 0.20
N ALA A 37 3.71 3.26 -0.24
CA ALA A 37 4.20 2.21 0.65
C ALA A 37 5.18 2.82 1.67
N THR A 38 4.83 2.72 2.96
CA THR A 38 5.60 3.30 4.07
C THR A 38 5.94 2.21 5.09
N ILE A 39 7.19 2.19 5.57
CA ILE A 39 7.63 1.31 6.65
C ILE A 39 8.08 2.17 7.83
N HIS A 40 7.57 1.85 9.02
CA HIS A 40 7.99 2.50 10.26
C HIS A 40 9.11 1.67 10.91
N ILE A 41 10.25 2.29 11.19
CA ILE A 41 11.42 1.63 11.78
C ILE A 41 11.70 2.22 13.14
N HIS A 42 11.72 1.36 14.16
CA HIS A 42 12.13 1.73 15.51
C HIS A 42 13.57 1.27 15.75
N SER A 43 14.48 2.21 15.99
CA SER A 43 15.89 1.93 16.29
C SER A 43 16.53 3.09 17.05
N ASP A 44 17.73 2.87 17.58
CA ASP A 44 18.58 3.95 18.08
C ASP A 44 19.20 4.74 16.92
N ASN A 45 19.54 6.02 17.15
CA ASN A 45 20.05 6.90 16.10
C ASN A 45 21.34 6.39 15.46
N SER A 46 22.17 5.64 16.19
CA SER A 46 23.42 5.06 15.69
C SER A 46 23.18 3.99 14.63
N ARG A 47 22.15 3.15 14.79
CA ARG A 47 21.81 2.12 13.79
C ARG A 47 21.12 2.69 12.55
N LEU A 48 20.35 3.77 12.70
CA LEU A 48 19.69 4.44 11.57
C LEU A 48 20.67 5.06 10.57
N GLN A 49 21.93 5.28 10.95
CA GLN A 49 22.97 5.77 10.02
C GLN A 49 23.17 4.82 8.83
N ASN A 50 22.94 3.52 9.04
CA ASN A 50 23.06 2.51 7.99
C ASN A 50 21.73 2.23 7.27
N LEU A 51 20.64 2.92 7.64
CA LEU A 51 19.32 2.61 7.07
C LEU A 51 19.31 2.75 5.55
N ALA A 52 19.91 3.83 5.03
CA ALA A 52 19.97 4.06 3.59
C ALA A 52 20.69 2.92 2.85
N SER A 53 21.78 2.38 3.40
CA SER A 53 22.49 1.25 2.79
C SER A 53 21.74 -0.06 2.95
N TRP A 54 21.00 -0.25 4.04
CA TRP A 54 20.16 -1.44 4.24
C TRP A 54 18.99 -1.51 3.26
N LEU A 55 18.42 -0.36 2.88
CA LEU A 55 17.35 -0.31 1.88
C LEU A 55 17.82 -0.72 0.47
N GLU A 56 19.13 -0.70 0.22
CA GLU A 56 19.72 -1.16 -1.05
C GLU A 56 19.96 -2.68 -1.11
N TYR A 57 19.80 -3.40 0.02
CA TYR A 57 19.92 -4.85 0.00
C TYR A 57 18.91 -5.48 -0.97
N PRO A 58 19.32 -6.47 -1.80
CA PRO A 58 18.46 -7.06 -2.82
C PRO A 58 17.10 -7.55 -2.32
N GLU A 59 17.06 -8.06 -1.08
CA GLU A 59 15.86 -8.57 -0.42
C GLU A 59 14.86 -7.45 -0.14
N VAL A 60 15.34 -6.28 0.29
CA VAL A 60 14.51 -5.10 0.56
C VAL A 60 14.13 -4.40 -0.74
N ARG A 61 15.07 -4.30 -1.68
CA ARG A 61 14.83 -3.74 -3.00
C ARG A 61 13.80 -4.55 -3.77
N ALA A 62 13.82 -5.88 -3.67
CA ALA A 62 12.83 -6.75 -4.29
C ALA A 62 11.43 -6.56 -3.70
N LEU A 63 11.28 -6.26 -2.40
CA LEU A 63 9.98 -5.92 -1.80
C LEU A 63 9.39 -4.64 -2.40
N ARG A 64 10.22 -3.63 -2.68
CA ARG A 64 9.80 -2.40 -3.37
C ARG A 64 9.21 -2.67 -4.76
N TYR A 65 9.70 -3.71 -5.44
CA TYR A 65 9.22 -4.13 -6.77
C TYR A 65 8.20 -5.28 -6.75
N ARG A 66 7.99 -5.98 -5.63
CA ARG A 66 7.01 -7.08 -5.49
C ARG A 66 5.67 -6.65 -4.92
N ASN A 67 5.55 -5.43 -4.39
CA ASN A 67 4.27 -4.87 -3.95
C ASN A 67 3.22 -4.75 -5.09
N TYR A 68 3.62 -4.94 -6.36
CA TYR A 68 2.69 -5.08 -7.49
C TYR A 68 1.96 -6.44 -7.55
N ALA A 69 2.38 -7.47 -6.78
CA ALA A 69 1.89 -8.84 -6.95
C ALA A 69 1.28 -9.48 -5.69
N LEU A 70 1.33 -8.85 -4.52
CA LEU A 70 0.99 -9.50 -3.23
C LEU A 70 -0.32 -9.06 -2.58
N TYR A 71 -1.01 -8.03 -3.09
CA TYR A 71 -2.25 -7.55 -2.45
C TYR A 71 -3.54 -8.18 -3.00
N SER A 72 -3.46 -9.02 -4.04
CA SER A 72 -4.60 -9.80 -4.55
C SER A 72 -4.88 -11.10 -3.75
N ALA A 73 -4.14 -11.39 -2.68
CA ALA A 73 -4.25 -12.68 -1.96
C ALA A 73 -4.57 -12.58 -0.45
N ALA A 74 -4.90 -11.41 0.08
CA ALA A 74 -5.17 -11.24 1.52
C ALA A 74 -6.63 -10.88 1.82
N PHE A 75 -7.60 -11.60 1.22
CA PHE A 75 -8.99 -11.62 1.68
C PHE A 75 -9.66 -12.96 1.33
N ILE A 76 -9.13 -14.06 1.86
CA ILE A 76 -9.92 -15.27 2.12
C ILE A 76 -9.50 -15.84 3.48
N ALA A 77 -10.19 -15.38 4.52
CA ALA A 77 -10.62 -16.14 5.71
C ALA A 77 -11.55 -15.27 6.55
#